data_AF-A0AAV1JVV3-F1
#
_entry.id   AF-A0AAV1JVV3-F1
#
_cell.length_a   1.000
_cell.length_b   1.000
_cell.length_c   1.000
_cell.angle_alpha   90.00
_cell.angle_beta   90.00
_cell.angle_gamma   90.00
#
_symmetry.space_group_name_H-M   'P 1'
#
loop_
_entity.id
_entity.type
_entity.pdbx_description
1 polymer ?
#
loop_
_entity_poly.entity_id
_entity_poly.type
_entity_poly.pdbx_seq_one_letter_code
_entity_poly.pdbx_strand_id
1 'polypeptide(L)'
;MVSDTEEEPSDSTGRTKRRRTYAWRKRDLAKNPVNWPDVQGACQDKRPIEWSENFLDEDVISLLVSESNKYAVKKNLPGDITTEDMKCFIGILLVSDYSWLPRRRMYSENSPDTKNELISSTMTRDRFDFFFRHLHVNDNLDLQDKYTKVR
;
A
#
# COMPACT_ATOMS: atom_id res chain seq x y z
N MET A 1 85.02 14.18 -11.61
CA MET A 1 85.30 15.49 -10.98
C MET A 1 84.80 16.52 -11.96
N VAL A 2 83.76 17.30 -11.73
CA VAL A 2 83.17 17.80 -10.49
C VAL A 2 81.66 17.97 -10.73
N SER A 3 80.88 17.54 -9.74
CA SER A 3 79.48 17.87 -9.49
C SER A 3 79.31 19.37 -9.25
N ASP A 4 78.16 19.98 -9.56
CA ASP A 4 77.43 20.89 -8.66
C ASP A 4 76.14 21.39 -9.40
N THR A 5 74.91 21.02 -9.02
CA THR A 5 74.05 21.57 -7.92
C THR A 5 73.60 23.00 -8.28
N GLU A 6 72.35 23.49 -8.31
CA GLU A 6 70.96 23.13 -7.98
C GLU A 6 70.06 24.24 -8.59
N GLU A 7 68.78 23.98 -8.87
CA GLU A 7 67.61 24.80 -8.46
C GLU A 7 66.34 24.44 -9.28
N GLU A 8 65.35 23.87 -8.58
CA GLU A 8 63.94 23.74 -8.98
C GLU A 8 63.23 25.12 -8.89
N PRO A 9 62.16 25.39 -9.67
CA PRO A 9 60.85 25.16 -9.07
C PRO A 9 59.79 24.60 -10.02
N SER A 10 59.14 23.56 -9.52
CA SER A 10 57.72 23.25 -9.73
C SER A 10 56.84 24.47 -10.03
N ASP A 11 56.01 24.39 -11.07
CA ASP A 11 54.69 25.01 -10.98
C ASP A 11 53.60 24.16 -11.61
N SER A 12 52.67 23.81 -10.74
CA SER A 12 51.51 22.97 -10.97
C SER A 12 50.37 23.87 -11.46
N THR A 13 50.06 23.86 -12.76
CA THR A 13 48.88 24.59 -13.24
C THR A 13 47.69 23.65 -13.42
N GLY A 14 47.10 23.30 -12.28
CA GLY A 14 45.75 22.75 -12.20
C GLY A 14 44.73 23.74 -12.80
N ARG A 15 44.00 23.30 -13.82
CA ARG A 15 42.99 24.10 -14.53
C ARG A 15 41.85 24.47 -13.58
N THR A 16 41.85 25.71 -13.07
CA THR A 16 40.82 26.19 -12.15
C THR A 16 39.48 26.36 -12.88
N LYS A 17 38.45 25.59 -12.52
CA LYS A 17 37.09 25.78 -13.04
C LYS A 17 36.58 27.14 -12.61
N ARG A 18 36.38 28.05 -13.58
CA ARG A 18 35.76 29.37 -13.33
C ARG A 18 34.42 29.18 -12.63
N ARG A 19 34.27 29.77 -11.44
CA ARG A 19 32.99 29.84 -10.72
C ARG A 19 32.01 30.66 -11.55
N ARG A 20 30.86 30.06 -11.89
CA ARG A 20 29.76 30.78 -12.54
C ARG A 20 29.20 31.79 -11.54
N THR A 21 29.28 33.06 -11.91
CA THR A 21 28.62 34.15 -11.18
C THR A 21 27.20 34.29 -11.70
N TYR A 22 26.23 34.17 -10.80
CA TYR A 22 24.81 34.32 -11.13
C TYR A 22 24.33 35.67 -10.60
N ALA A 23 23.68 36.45 -11.47
CA ALA A 23 22.96 37.65 -11.06
C ALA A 23 21.50 37.28 -10.81
N TRP A 24 21.08 37.29 -9.55
CA TRP A 24 19.68 37.08 -9.19
C TRP A 24 18.84 38.26 -9.70
N ARG A 25 17.79 37.96 -10.46
CA ARG A 25 16.83 38.96 -10.92
C ARG A 25 15.52 38.70 -10.19
N LYS A 26 14.98 39.71 -9.50
CA LYS A 26 13.66 39.65 -8.86
C LYS A 26 12.58 39.76 -9.93
N ARG A 27 12.29 38.64 -10.59
CA ARG A 27 11.19 38.48 -11.55
C ARG A 27 10.67 37.06 -11.44
N ASP A 28 9.40 36.88 -11.78
CA ASP A 28 8.85 35.54 -11.88
C ASP A 28 9.50 34.78 -13.03
N LEU A 29 9.63 33.47 -12.86
CA LEU A 29 10.02 32.57 -13.94
C LEU A 29 8.97 32.70 -15.05
N ALA A 30 9.43 32.88 -16.30
CA ALA A 30 8.52 32.84 -17.44
C ALA A 30 7.83 31.47 -17.44
N LYS A 31 6.50 31.47 -17.27
CA LYS A 31 5.72 30.25 -17.45
C LYS A 31 5.79 29.91 -18.93
N ASN A 32 6.59 28.91 -19.29
CA ASN A 32 6.38 28.25 -20.57
C ASN A 32 4.96 27.66 -20.51
N PRO A 33 4.06 28.01 -21.45
CA PRO A 33 2.78 27.34 -21.54
C PRO A 33 3.06 25.90 -22.00
N VAL A 34 3.31 25.01 -21.05
CA VAL A 34 3.25 23.58 -21.30
C VAL A 34 1.78 23.30 -21.51
N ASN A 35 1.40 23.08 -22.78
CA ASN A 35 0.09 22.58 -23.10
C ASN A 35 0.06 21.11 -22.67
N TRP A 36 -0.47 20.85 -21.49
CA TRP A 36 -0.79 19.49 -21.10
C TRP A 36 -1.92 19.03 -22.04
N PRO A 37 -1.80 17.88 -22.72
CA PRO A 37 -2.96 17.33 -23.40
C PRO A 37 -4.10 17.22 -22.37
N ASP A 38 -5.32 17.58 -22.78
CA ASP A 38 -6.51 17.30 -21.98
C ASP A 38 -6.40 15.85 -21.53
N VAL A 39 -6.40 15.66 -20.21
CA VAL A 39 -6.08 14.41 -19.54
C VAL A 39 -6.69 13.28 -20.36
N GLN A 40 -5.83 12.40 -20.90
CA GLN A 40 -6.27 11.14 -21.47
C GLN A 40 -6.84 10.31 -20.31
N GLY A 41 -8.05 10.64 -19.88
CA GLY A 41 -8.83 9.75 -19.04
C GLY A 41 -8.95 8.49 -19.85
N ALA A 42 -8.46 7.37 -19.30
CA ALA A 42 -8.84 6.07 -19.83
C ALA A 42 -10.37 6.10 -19.98
N CYS A 43 -10.90 5.75 -21.15
CA CYS A 43 -12.33 5.50 -21.30
C CYS A 43 -12.65 4.36 -20.33
N GLN A 44 -13.13 4.70 -19.13
CA GLN A 44 -13.39 3.73 -18.09
C GLN A 44 -14.84 3.30 -18.23
N ASP A 45 -15.05 2.26 -19.03
CA ASP A 45 -16.37 1.67 -19.23
C ASP A 45 -16.86 0.87 -18.01
N LYS A 46 -15.98 0.65 -17.03
CA LYS A 46 -16.22 -0.11 -15.81
C LYS A 46 -16.22 0.78 -14.57
N ARG A 47 -17.10 0.48 -13.63
CA ARG A 47 -17.13 1.06 -12.29
C ARG A 47 -15.94 0.54 -11.46
N PRO A 48 -15.43 1.28 -10.47
CA PRO A 48 -14.31 0.83 -9.62
C PRO A 48 -14.51 -0.56 -9.00
N ILE A 49 -15.75 -0.90 -8.60
CA ILE A 49 -16.08 -2.22 -8.06
C ILE A 49 -15.87 -3.34 -9.10
N GLU A 50 -16.24 -3.11 -10.36
CA GLU A 50 -16.08 -4.07 -11.46
C GLU A 50 -14.61 -4.27 -11.82
N TRP A 51 -13.75 -3.27 -11.53
CA TRP A 51 -12.31 -3.46 -11.60
C TRP A 51 -11.80 -4.37 -10.49
N SER A 52 -12.24 -4.14 -9.25
CA SER A 52 -11.83 -4.94 -8.10
C SER A 52 -12.29 -6.41 -8.20
N GLU A 53 -13.47 -6.66 -8.76
CA GLU A 53 -14.02 -8.00 -8.97
C GLU A 53 -13.21 -8.84 -9.98
N ASN A 54 -12.34 -8.23 -10.81
CA ASN A 54 -11.44 -9.03 -11.65
C ASN A 54 -10.28 -9.64 -10.84
N PHE A 55 -10.00 -9.14 -9.63
CA PHE A 55 -8.94 -9.64 -8.75
C PHE A 55 -9.50 -10.41 -7.55
N LEU A 56 -10.64 -9.95 -7.02
CA LEU A 56 -11.39 -10.56 -5.93
C LEU A 56 -12.71 -11.07 -6.49
N ASP A 57 -12.62 -12.04 -7.39
CA ASP A 57 -13.79 -12.65 -8.00
C ASP A 57 -14.56 -13.54 -7.00
N GLU A 58 -15.70 -14.06 -7.44
CA GLU A 58 -16.56 -14.89 -6.59
C GLU A 58 -15.86 -16.19 -6.17
N ASP A 59 -14.95 -16.72 -6.99
CA ASP A 59 -14.20 -17.93 -6.69
C ASP A 59 -13.20 -17.68 -5.54
N VAL A 60 -12.48 -16.56 -5.58
CA VAL A 60 -11.59 -16.15 -4.48
C VAL A 60 -12.37 -15.89 -3.20
N ILE A 61 -13.49 -15.17 -3.28
CA ILE A 61 -14.32 -14.90 -2.09
C ILE A 61 -14.88 -16.19 -1.50
N SER A 62 -15.40 -17.09 -2.33
CA SER A 62 -15.97 -18.37 -1.89
C SER A 62 -14.90 -19.27 -1.27
N LEU A 63 -13.68 -19.30 -1.83
CA LEU A 63 -12.53 -19.99 -1.24
C LEU A 63 -12.26 -19.48 0.17
N LEU A 64 -12.08 -18.16 0.33
CA LEU A 64 -11.80 -17.53 1.62
C LEU A 64 -12.89 -17.84 2.66
N VAL A 65 -14.16 -17.76 2.26
CA VAL A 65 -15.29 -18.08 3.14
C VAL A 65 -15.24 -19.55 3.57
N SER A 66 -15.09 -20.47 2.61
CA SER A 66 -15.13 -21.90 2.88
C SER A 66 -13.99 -22.35 3.81
N GLU A 67 -12.78 -21.86 3.59
CA GLU A 67 -11.59 -22.23 4.35
C GLU A 67 -11.58 -21.56 5.73
N SER A 68 -12.00 -20.30 5.82
CA SER A 68 -12.14 -19.61 7.12
C SER A 68 -13.21 -20.28 7.99
N ASN A 69 -14.35 -20.69 7.42
CA ASN A 69 -15.38 -21.43 8.14
C ASN A 69 -14.90 -22.81 8.61
N LYS A 70 -14.23 -23.58 7.74
CA LYS A 70 -13.60 -24.85 8.14
C LYS A 70 -12.64 -24.66 9.30
N TYR A 71 -11.81 -23.62 9.25
CA TYR A 71 -10.86 -23.30 10.30
C TYR A 71 -11.56 -22.90 11.61
N ALA A 72 -12.60 -22.06 11.55
CA ALA A 72 -13.40 -21.70 12.72
C ALA A 72 -14.06 -22.93 13.40
N VAL A 73 -14.65 -23.82 12.61
CA VAL A 73 -15.25 -25.07 13.11
C VAL A 73 -14.21 -25.96 13.77
N LYS A 74 -12.99 -26.09 13.22
CA LYS A 74 -11.88 -26.82 13.85
C LYS A 74 -11.48 -26.24 15.21
N LYS A 75 -11.71 -24.94 15.43
CA LYS A 75 -11.49 -24.25 16.70
C LYS A 75 -12.69 -24.28 17.65
N ASN A 76 -13.73 -25.07 17.33
CA ASN A 76 -14.99 -25.13 18.06
C ASN A 76 -15.72 -23.78 18.13
N LEU A 77 -15.59 -22.98 17.08
CA LEU A 77 -16.28 -21.69 16.90
C LEU A 77 -17.33 -21.81 15.79
N PRO A 78 -18.34 -20.92 15.77
CA PRO A 78 -19.33 -20.91 14.69
C PRO A 78 -18.64 -20.64 13.34
N GLY A 79 -18.92 -21.50 12.35
CA GLY A 79 -18.53 -21.30 10.95
C GLY A 79 -19.65 -20.61 10.17
N ASP A 80 -20.02 -19.40 10.59
CA ASP A 80 -21.15 -18.63 10.08
C ASP A 80 -20.70 -17.42 9.23
N ILE A 81 -19.49 -17.47 8.66
CA ILE A 81 -18.99 -16.42 7.76
C ILE A 81 -19.73 -16.55 6.42
N THR A 82 -20.34 -15.46 5.94
CA THR A 82 -20.95 -15.39 4.60
C THR A 82 -20.04 -14.69 3.58
N THR A 83 -20.39 -14.80 2.30
CA THR A 83 -19.71 -14.08 1.20
C THR A 83 -19.85 -12.57 1.34
N GLU A 84 -21.03 -12.08 1.76
CA GLU A 84 -21.27 -10.66 2.02
C GLU A 84 -20.42 -10.16 3.19
N ASP A 85 -20.37 -10.92 4.29
CA ASP A 85 -19.52 -10.57 5.43
C ASP A 85 -18.04 -10.49 5.01
N MET A 86 -17.57 -11.42 4.18
CA MET A 86 -16.19 -11.43 3.66
C MET A 86 -15.91 -10.21 2.76
N LYS A 87 -16.85 -9.85 1.88
CA LYS A 87 -16.75 -8.63 1.04
C LYS A 87 -16.71 -7.38 1.91
N CYS A 88 -17.56 -7.29 2.94
CA CYS A 88 -17.54 -6.21 3.93
C CYS A 88 -16.20 -6.13 4.68
N PHE A 89 -15.67 -7.28 5.13
CA PHE A 89 -14.38 -7.35 5.82
C PHE A 89 -13.24 -6.81 4.94
N ILE A 90 -13.18 -7.24 3.67
CA ILE A 90 -12.18 -6.73 2.71
C ILE A 90 -12.38 -5.23 2.45
N GLY A 91 -13.62 -4.78 2.30
CA GLY A 91 -13.94 -3.36 2.16
C GLY A 91 -13.41 -2.53 3.34
N ILE A 92 -13.56 -3.02 4.57
CA ILE A 92 -13.00 -2.37 5.76
C ILE A 92 -11.47 -2.31 5.70
N LEU A 93 -10.80 -3.37 5.22
CA LEU A 93 -9.34 -3.36 5.03
C LEU A 93 -8.92 -2.25 4.05
N LEU A 94 -9.63 -2.09 2.93
CA LEU A 94 -9.37 -1.03 1.95
C LEU A 94 -9.56 0.37 2.56
N VAL A 95 -10.64 0.59 3.31
CA VAL A 95 -10.88 1.88 3.99
C VAL A 95 -9.80 2.16 5.05
N SER A 96 -9.32 1.12 5.73
CA SER A 96 -8.31 1.25 6.78
C SER A 96 -6.93 1.65 6.26
N ASP A 97 -6.65 1.39 4.99
CA ASP A 97 -5.43 1.85 4.31
C ASP A 97 -5.52 3.34 3.99
N TYR A 98 -6.68 3.80 3.52
CA TYR A 98 -6.95 5.22 3.25
C TYR A 98 -6.98 6.08 4.52
N SER A 99 -7.64 5.60 5.57
CA SER A 99 -7.90 6.37 6.80
C SER A 99 -7.10 5.83 7.99
N TRP A 100 -5.78 5.77 7.90
CA TRP A 100 -4.95 5.12 8.91
C TRP A 100 -5.19 5.60 10.36
N LEU A 101 -5.33 4.64 11.30
CA LEU A 101 -5.33 4.85 12.74
C LEU A 101 -4.28 3.95 13.43
N PRO A 102 -3.67 4.37 14.56
CA PRO A 102 -2.64 3.60 15.25
C PRO A 102 -3.11 2.21 15.73
N ARG A 103 -4.40 2.07 16.04
CA ARG A 103 -5.01 0.81 16.47
C ARG A 103 -6.31 0.60 15.71
N ARG A 104 -6.45 -0.51 14.99
CA ARG A 104 -7.68 -0.82 14.23
C ARG A 104 -8.97 -0.75 15.04
N ARG A 105 -8.92 -1.04 16.35
CA ARG A 105 -10.10 -0.99 17.22
C ARG A 105 -10.67 0.43 17.35
N MET A 106 -9.86 1.44 17.08
CA MET A 106 -10.26 2.85 17.12
C MET A 106 -11.29 3.18 16.04
N TYR A 107 -11.32 2.47 14.91
CA TYR A 107 -12.34 2.66 13.88
C TYR A 107 -13.77 2.44 14.38
N SER A 108 -13.94 1.65 15.44
CA SER A 108 -15.23 1.34 16.06
C SER A 108 -15.39 1.96 17.45
N GLU A 109 -14.52 2.89 17.85
CA GLU A 109 -14.70 3.66 19.08
C GLU A 109 -15.83 4.68 18.91
N ASN A 110 -16.42 5.11 20.03
CA ASN A 110 -17.45 6.16 20.04
C ASN A 110 -16.86 7.57 20.18
N SER A 111 -15.54 7.71 20.17
CA SER A 111 -14.87 9.02 20.28
C SER A 111 -15.02 9.79 18.96
N PRO A 112 -15.36 11.09 19.00
CA PRO A 112 -15.65 11.86 17.79
C PRO A 112 -14.44 12.01 16.84
N ASP A 113 -13.23 11.89 17.36
CA ASP A 113 -11.96 12.01 16.62
C ASP A 113 -11.47 10.70 16.01
N THR A 114 -12.01 9.56 16.43
CA THR A 114 -11.53 8.23 16.00
C THR A 114 -12.61 7.37 15.34
N LYS A 115 -13.88 7.63 15.64
CA LYS A 115 -15.01 6.89 15.09
C LYS A 115 -15.04 7.01 13.57
N ASN A 116 -15.00 5.87 12.89
CA ASN A 116 -15.30 5.80 11.47
C ASN A 116 -16.71 5.22 11.29
N GLU A 117 -17.65 6.06 10.90
CA GLU A 117 -19.07 5.66 10.75
C GLU A 117 -19.27 4.61 9.67
N LEU A 118 -18.48 4.65 8.59
CA LEU A 118 -18.54 3.64 7.53
C LEU A 118 -18.13 2.27 8.08
N ILE A 119 -17.03 2.18 8.83
CA ILE A 119 -16.55 0.91 9.38
C ILE A 119 -17.49 0.42 10.50
N SER A 120 -17.83 1.29 11.45
CA SER A 120 -18.62 0.92 12.63
C SER A 120 -20.07 0.55 12.32
N SER A 121 -20.67 1.08 11.25
CA SER A 121 -22.01 0.69 10.78
C SER A 121 -22.01 -0.58 9.94
N THR A 122 -20.89 -0.89 9.26
CA THR A 122 -20.79 -2.07 8.39
C THR A 122 -20.60 -3.36 9.18
N MET A 123 -19.71 -3.35 10.18
CA MET A 123 -19.39 -4.54 10.95
C MET A 123 -19.03 -4.18 12.39
N THR A 124 -19.49 -4.99 13.35
CA THR A 124 -19.13 -4.77 14.76
C THR A 124 -17.64 -5.06 14.98
N ARG A 125 -17.04 -4.38 15.96
CA ARG A 125 -15.63 -4.57 16.33
C ARG A 125 -15.30 -6.04 16.59
N ASP A 126 -16.16 -6.74 17.32
CA ASP A 126 -15.92 -8.12 17.75
C ASP A 126 -16.07 -9.10 16.57
N ARG A 127 -16.99 -8.82 15.63
CA ARG A 127 -17.10 -9.57 14.37
C ARG A 127 -15.87 -9.33 13.49
N PHE A 128 -15.40 -8.09 13.35
CA PHE A 128 -14.16 -7.81 12.61
C PHE A 128 -12.94 -8.52 13.24
N ASP A 129 -12.78 -8.46 14.56
CA ASP A 129 -11.71 -9.17 15.27
C ASP A 129 -11.87 -10.71 15.17
N PHE A 130 -13.08 -11.23 14.99
CA PHE A 130 -13.32 -12.64 14.69
C PHE A 130 -12.79 -12.98 13.29
N PHE A 131 -13.17 -12.23 12.25
CA PHE A 131 -12.67 -12.44 10.88
C PHE A 131 -11.15 -12.37 10.82
N PHE A 132 -10.55 -11.33 11.40
CA PHE A 132 -9.12 -11.12 11.36
C PHE A 132 -8.31 -12.28 11.99
N ARG A 133 -8.88 -13.00 12.96
CA ARG A 133 -8.22 -14.13 13.64
C ARG A 133 -8.43 -15.48 12.94
N HIS A 134 -9.49 -15.60 12.13
CA HIS A 134 -9.90 -16.87 11.53
C HIS A 134 -9.86 -16.86 10.00
N LEU A 135 -9.40 -15.76 9.39
CA LEU A 135 -9.12 -15.70 7.97
C LEU A 135 -8.13 -16.80 7.60
N HIS A 136 -8.56 -17.70 6.73
CA HIS A 136 -7.78 -18.87 6.33
C HIS A 136 -7.96 -19.15 4.84
N VAL A 137 -6.91 -19.69 4.22
CA VAL A 137 -6.85 -19.93 2.75
C VAL A 137 -6.60 -21.39 2.44
N ASN A 138 -5.72 -22.08 3.18
CA ASN A 138 -5.50 -23.51 2.97
C ASN A 138 -4.99 -24.19 4.24
N ASP A 139 -5.70 -25.23 4.67
CA ASP A 139 -5.33 -26.08 5.81
C ASP A 139 -4.69 -27.42 5.39
N ASN A 140 -4.77 -27.78 4.11
CA ASN A 140 -4.16 -29.01 3.58
C ASN A 140 -2.69 -28.71 3.23
N LEU A 141 -1.83 -28.83 4.25
CA LEU A 141 -0.43 -28.46 4.14
C LEU A 141 0.39 -29.56 3.43
N ASP A 142 0.97 -29.23 2.29
CA ASP A 142 2.05 -30.00 1.68
C ASP A 142 3.39 -29.59 2.34
N LEU A 143 4.05 -30.55 2.98
CA LEU A 143 5.34 -30.34 3.64
C LEU A 143 6.48 -30.01 2.66
N GLN A 144 6.32 -30.34 1.37
CA GLN A 144 7.30 -30.01 0.35
C GLN A 144 7.16 -28.58 -0.17
N ASP A 145 5.96 -27.98 -0.03
CA ASP A 145 5.68 -26.64 -0.48
C ASP A 145 5.69 -25.62 0.65
N LYS A 146 6.71 -24.76 0.66
CA LYS A 146 6.83 -23.67 1.64
C LYS A 146 5.69 -22.65 1.58
N TYR A 147 4.99 -22.55 0.44
CA TYR A 147 3.87 -21.63 0.23
C TYR A 147 2.51 -22.30 0.35
N THR A 148 2.44 -23.56 0.78
CA THR A 148 1.21 -24.36 0.80
C THR A 148 0.01 -23.68 1.47
N LYS A 149 0.23 -22.76 2.42
CA LYS A 149 -0.85 -22.05 3.12
C LYS A 149 -1.62 -21.05 2.26
N VAL A 150 -1.05 -20.59 1.16
CA VAL A 150 -1.58 -19.49 0.33
C VAL A 150 -1.50 -19.79 -1.17
N ARG A 151 -1.23 -21.04 -1.53
CA ARG A 151 -1.16 -21.52 -2.91
C ARG A 151 -2.42 -22.29 -3.26
#